data_AF-A0A0K2RIQ0-F1
#
_entry.id   AF-A0A0K2RIQ0-F1
#
_cell.length_a   1.000
_cell.length_b   1.000
_cell.length_c   1.000
_cell.angle_alpha   90.00
_cell.angle_beta   90.00
_cell.angle_gamma   90.00
#
_symmetry.space_group_name_H-M   'P 1'
#
loop_
_entity.id
_entity.type
_entity.pdbx_description
1 polymer ?
#
loop_
_entity_poly.entity_id
_entity_poly.type
_entity_poly.pdbx_seq_one_letter_code
_entity_poly.pdbx_strand_id
1 'polypeptide(L)'
;MLYLVRMDVDIPLDMPKERADAIKAEEREYSQKLQHDGRWPHLWRVVGEYSNYSVFDVAGNDELHTLLSGLPLFPYMGIKVTPLAKHPSAIE
;
A
#
# COMPACT_ATOMS: atom_id res chain seq x y z
N MET A 1 -2.11 13.73 6.55
CA MET A 1 -2.24 12.89 7.76
C MET A 1 -1.48 11.62 7.49
N LEU A 2 -0.66 11.16 8.44
CA LEU A 2 0.17 9.97 8.23
C LEU A 2 -0.54 8.70 8.70
N TYR A 3 -0.41 7.65 7.90
CA TYR A 3 -0.92 6.31 8.23
C TYR A 3 0.18 5.28 7.98
N LEU A 4 0.46 4.43 8.97
CA LEU A 4 1.21 3.20 8.77
C LEU A 4 0.23 2.12 8.27
N VAL A 5 0.51 1.56 7.10
CA VAL A 5 -0.31 0.53 6.48
C VAL A 5 0.55 -0.72 6.29
N ARG A 6 0.10 -1.84 6.87
CA ARG A 6 0.62 -3.16 6.53
C ARG A 6 -0.29 -3.78 5.49
N MET A 7 0.30 -4.31 4.42
CA MET A 7 -0.42 -5.04 3.38
C MET A 7 0.23 -6.40 3.17
N ASP A 8 -0.53 -7.46 3.40
CA ASP A 8 -0.16 -8.85 3.23
C ASP A 8 -0.81 -9.38 1.94
N VAL A 9 0.00 -9.71 0.92
CA VAL A 9 -0.49 -10.15 -0.39
C VAL A 9 -0.68 -11.66 -0.42
N ASP A 10 -1.89 -12.10 -0.74
CA ASP A 10 -2.30 -13.51 -0.86
C ASP A 10 -3.01 -13.75 -2.19
N ILE A 11 -2.21 -13.93 -3.25
CA ILE A 11 -2.72 -14.25 -4.59
C ILE A 11 -2.93 -15.78 -4.67
N PRO A 12 -4.13 -16.25 -5.09
CA PRO A 12 -4.40 -17.67 -5.25
C PRO A 12 -3.35 -18.39 -6.10
N LEU A 13 -2.89 -19.56 -5.63
CA LEU A 13 -1.85 -20.35 -6.29
C LEU A 13 -2.28 -20.93 -7.63
N ASP A 14 -3.59 -21.09 -7.84
CA ASP A 14 -4.21 -21.56 -9.07
C ASP A 14 -4.49 -20.42 -10.07
N MET A 15 -4.19 -19.17 -9.71
CA MET A 15 -4.29 -18.05 -10.64
C MET A 15 -3.33 -18.25 -11.81
N PRO A 16 -3.81 -18.14 -13.08
CA PRO A 16 -2.94 -18.21 -14.25
C PRO A 16 -1.81 -17.18 -14.16
N LYS A 17 -0.59 -17.60 -14.49
CA LYS A 17 0.61 -16.77 -14.35
C LYS A 17 0.48 -15.45 -15.10
N GLU A 18 -0.08 -15.48 -16.31
CA GLU A 18 -0.28 -14.31 -17.16
C GLU A 18 -1.22 -13.30 -16.49
N ARG A 19 -2.25 -13.79 -15.78
CA ARG A 19 -3.17 -12.93 -15.03
C ARG A 19 -2.50 -12.33 -13.80
N ALA A 20 -1.74 -13.12 -13.05
CA ALA A 20 -1.00 -12.65 -11.89
C ALA A 20 0.05 -11.59 -12.27
N ASP A 21 0.77 -11.79 -13.37
CA ASP A 21 1.76 -10.85 -13.87
C ASP A 21 1.10 -9.54 -14.36
N ALA A 22 -0.03 -9.63 -15.05
CA ALA A 22 -0.79 -8.46 -15.50
C ALA A 22 -1.27 -7.60 -14.32
N ILE A 23 -1.90 -8.21 -13.30
CA ILE A 23 -2.37 -7.48 -12.12
C ILE A 23 -1.19 -6.84 -11.37
N LYS A 24 -0.05 -7.53 -11.26
CA LYS A 24 1.17 -6.98 -10.63
C LYS A 24 1.74 -5.79 -11.41
N ALA A 25 1.64 -5.80 -12.73
CA ALA A 25 2.08 -4.67 -13.55
C ALA A 25 1.19 -3.45 -13.32
N GLU A 26 -0.14 -3.63 -13.32
CA GLU A 26 -1.10 -2.56 -13.02
C GLU A 26 -0.90 -2.01 -11.60
N GLU A 27 -0.70 -2.89 -10.61
CA GLU A 27 -0.41 -2.52 -9.22
C GLU A 27 0.85 -1.64 -9.13
N ARG A 28 1.90 -2.05 -9.84
CA ARG A 28 3.15 -1.29 -9.89
C ARG A 28 2.92 0.10 -10.47
N GLU A 29 2.19 0.22 -11.57
CA GLU A 29 1.91 1.53 -12.17
C GLU A 29 1.09 2.43 -11.25
N TYR A 30 0.06 1.87 -10.59
CA TYR A 30 -0.78 2.61 -9.65
C TYR A 30 0.03 3.09 -8.44
N SER A 31 0.77 2.19 -7.79
CA SER A 31 1.61 2.54 -6.63
C SER A 31 2.72 3.52 -6.98
N GLN A 32 3.29 3.45 -8.19
CA GLN A 32 4.30 4.43 -8.64
C GLN A 32 3.69 5.82 -8.84
N LYS A 33 2.46 5.94 -9.36
CA LYS A 33 1.77 7.23 -9.47
C LYS A 33 1.57 7.88 -8.10
N LEU A 34 1.15 7.11 -7.10
CA LEU A 34 0.98 7.59 -5.72
C LEU A 34 2.30 7.95 -5.01
N GLN A 35 3.39 7.27 -5.36
CA GLN A 35 4.72 7.65 -4.88
C GLN A 35 5.17 8.97 -5.52
N HIS A 36 4.95 9.14 -6.83
CA HIS A 36 5.31 10.37 -7.55
C HIS A 36 4.48 11.58 -7.11
N ASP A 37 3.20 11.41 -6.78
CA ASP A 37 2.35 12.49 -6.28
C ASP A 37 2.54 12.81 -4.79
N GLY A 38 3.35 12.01 -4.08
CA GLY A 38 3.73 12.22 -2.69
C GLY A 38 2.77 11.64 -1.66
N ARG A 39 1.63 11.05 -2.06
CA ARG A 39 0.68 10.45 -1.11
C ARG A 39 1.13 9.12 -0.54
N TRP A 40 2.12 8.48 -1.16
CA TRP A 40 2.74 7.23 -0.68
C TRP A 40 4.26 7.40 -0.50
N PRO A 41 4.73 8.20 0.47
CA PRO A 41 6.14 8.56 0.62
C PRO A 41 7.08 7.40 0.96
N HIS A 42 6.58 6.34 1.63
CA HIS A 42 7.41 5.20 2.04
C HIS A 42 6.75 3.87 1.71
N LEU A 43 7.53 2.97 1.11
CA LEU A 43 7.13 1.61 0.74
C LEU A 43 8.30 0.66 1.01
N TRP A 44 8.14 -0.24 1.98
CA TRP A 44 9.20 -1.15 2.41
C TRP A 44 8.73 -2.60 2.38
N ARG A 45 9.57 -3.50 1.84
CA ARG A 45 9.34 -4.94 1.87
C ARG A 45 9.56 -5.48 3.29
N VAL A 46 8.66 -6.32 3.77
CA VAL A 46 8.91 -7.15 4.96
C VAL A 46 9.79 -8.33 4.53
N VAL A 47 10.96 -8.49 5.16
CA VAL A 47 11.91 -9.54 4.79
C VAL A 47 11.32 -10.92 5.08
N GLY A 48 11.29 -11.78 4.06
CA GLY A 48 10.77 -13.14 4.16
C GLY A 48 9.25 -13.26 3.94
N GLU A 49 8.54 -12.15 3.71
CA GLU A 49 7.09 -12.15 3.53
C GLU A 49 6.70 -11.48 2.20
N TYR A 50 5.60 -11.92 1.58
CA TYR A 50 5.01 -11.19 0.46
C TYR A 50 4.15 -10.02 0.96
N SER A 51 4.74 -9.21 1.85
CA SER A 51 4.06 -8.14 2.57
C SER A 51 4.87 -6.86 2.54
N ASN A 52 4.23 -5.73 2.80
CA ASN A 52 4.90 -4.45 2.92
C ASN A 52 4.41 -3.65 4.13
N TYR A 53 5.29 -2.77 4.62
CA TYR A 53 4.90 -1.62 5.43
C TYR A 53 5.03 -0.35 4.59
N SER A 54 3.96 0.43 4.61
CA SER A 54 3.82 1.64 3.85
C SER A 54 3.45 2.81 4.74
N VAL A 55 3.95 4.00 4.42
CA VAL A 55 3.44 5.24 5.00
C VAL A 55 2.71 5.99 3.90
N PHE A 56 1.46 6.34 4.17
CA PHE A 56 0.66 7.22 3.34
C PHE A 56 0.53 8.59 4.00
N ASP A 57 0.59 9.65 3.20
CA ASP A 57 0.28 11.02 3.63
C ASP A 57 -0.90 11.57 2.81
N VAL A 58 -2.08 11.56 3.41
CA VAL A 58 -3.35 11.90 2.74
C VAL A 58 -4.23 12.77 3.63
N ALA A 59 -5.25 13.41 3.06
CA ALA A 59 -6.10 14.38 3.77
C ALA A 59 -6.94 13.77 4.91
N GLY A 60 -7.26 12.47 4.83
CA GLY A 60 -8.11 11.81 5.82
C GLY A 60 -8.41 10.35 5.50
N ASN A 61 -9.31 9.76 6.29
CA ASN A 61 -9.68 8.36 6.19
C ASN A 61 -10.32 8.01 4.83
N ASP A 62 -11.19 8.86 4.30
CA ASP A 62 -11.92 8.60 3.05
C ASP A 62 -10.99 8.62 1.83
N GLU A 63 -10.01 9.54 1.81
CA GLU A 63 -8.99 9.54 0.77
C GLU A 63 -8.14 8.27 0.85
N LEU A 64 -7.67 7.91 2.07
CA LEU A 64 -6.91 6.68 2.25
C LEU A 64 -7.69 5.45 1.77
N HIS A 65 -8.95 5.32 2.18
CA HIS A 65 -9.80 4.21 1.79
C HIS A 65 -9.96 4.13 0.29
N THR A 66 -10.22 5.27 -0.37
CA THR A 66 -10.33 5.35 -1.83
C THR A 66 -9.05 4.88 -2.53
N LEU A 67 -7.88 5.30 -2.05
CA LEU A 67 -6.60 4.88 -2.63
C LEU A 67 -6.33 3.40 -2.42
N LEU A 68 -6.56 2.87 -1.22
CA LEU A 68 -6.34 1.45 -0.92
C LEU A 68 -7.30 0.57 -1.71
N SER A 69 -8.59 0.93 -1.78
CA SER A 69 -9.59 0.20 -2.57
C SER A 69 -9.36 0.32 -4.08
N GLY A 70 -8.59 1.30 -4.53
CA GLY A 70 -8.18 1.46 -5.92
C GLY A 70 -7.00 0.58 -6.35
N LEU A 71 -6.32 -0.10 -5.40
CA LEU A 71 -5.21 -0.99 -5.72
C LEU A 71 -5.71 -2.22 -6.49
N PRO A 72 -5.13 -2.56 -7.66
CA PRO A 72 -5.46 -3.79 -8.40
C PRO A 72 -5.36 -5.07 -7.56
N LEU A 73 -4.44 -5.13 -6.60
CA LEU A 73 -4.31 -6.26 -5.68
C LEU A 73 -5.26 -6.21 -4.48
N PHE A 74 -6.06 -5.17 -4.28
CA PHE A 74 -6.92 -5.00 -3.09
C PHE A 74 -7.77 -6.25 -2.75
N PRO A 75 -8.37 -6.98 -3.73
CA PRO A 75 -9.13 -8.20 -3.44
C PRO A 75 -8.30 -9.36 -2.87
N TYR A 76 -6.97 -9.29 -3.01
CA TYR A 76 -6.00 -10.32 -2.63
C TYR A 76 -5.09 -9.84 -1.49
N MET A 77 -5.48 -8.80 -0.75
CA MET A 77 -4.67 -8.22 0.31
C MET A 77 -5.38 -8.20 1.66
N GLY A 78 -4.68 -8.68 2.69
CA GLY A 78 -4.98 -8.34 4.07
C GLY A 78 -4.38 -6.96 4.39
N ILE A 79 -5.20 -6.02 4.87
CA ILE A 79 -4.75 -4.65 5.13
C ILE A 79 -5.00 -4.27 6.59
N LYS A 80 -3.96 -3.76 7.26
CA LYS A 80 -4.05 -3.15 8.58
C LYS A 80 -3.58 -1.71 8.54
N VAL A 81 -4.47 -0.79 8.90
CA VAL A 81 -4.21 0.66 8.94
C VAL A 81 -4.02 1.12 10.39
N THR A 82 -2.99 1.91 10.63
CA THR A 82 -2.71 2.56 11.92
C THR A 82 -2.49 4.06 11.70
N PRO A 83 -3.42 4.93 12.12
CA PRO A 83 -3.22 6.38 12.08
C PRO A 83 -2.02 6.80 12.95
N LEU A 84 -1.22 7.74 12.46
CA LEU A 84 -0.03 8.24 13.16
C LEU A 84 -0.19 9.71 13.52
N ALA A 85 0.29 10.09 14.70
CA ALA A 85 0.43 11.48 15.14
C ALA A 85 1.88 11.95 15.00
N LYS A 86 2.10 13.27 14.85
CA LYS A 86 3.45 13.84 14.94
C LYS A 86 3.97 13.62 16.36
N HIS A 87 5.12 12.95 16.48
CA HIS A 87 5.75 12.73 17.79
C HIS A 87 6.31 14.07 18.32
N PRO A 88 6.09 14.45 19.59
CA PRO A 88 6.51 15.75 20.13
C PRO A 88 8.03 15.96 20.14
N SER A 89 8.79 14.87 20.12
CA SER A 89 10.26 14.89 20.06
C SER A 89 10.83 14.63 18.65
N ALA A 90 10.00 14.57 17.61
CA ALA A 90 10.50 14.45 16.24
C ALA A 90 11.26 15.72 15.85
N ILE A 91 12.47 15.55 15.30
CA ILE A 91 13.27 16.64 14.71
C ILE A 91 12.80 16.89 13.27
N GLU A 92 13.03 18.10 12.77
CA GLU A 92 12.72 18.49 11.38
C GLU A 92 13.86 18.18 10.42
#